data_AF-A0AAV3I532-F1
#
_entry.id   AF-A0AAV3I532-F1
#
_cell.length_a   1.000
_cell.length_b   1.000
_cell.length_c   1.000
_cell.angle_alpha   90.00
_cell.angle_beta   90.00
_cell.angle_gamma   90.00
#
_symmetry.space_group_name_H-M   'P 1'
#
loop_
_entity.id
_entity.type
_entity.pdbx_description
1 polymer ?
#
loop_
_entity_poly.entity_id
_entity_poly.type
_entity_poly.pdbx_seq_one_letter_code
_entity_poly.pdbx_strand_id
1 'polypeptide(L)' 'MTSAFALVMTVFLITGESQNVITGIYASKESCLQARDEQKISGECLPVKKVSLYLNNETPAG' A
#
# COMPACT_ATOMS: atom_id res chain seq x y z
N MET A 1 -5.07 20.63 -0.69
CA MET A 1 -5.32 19.17 -0.84
C MET A 1 -4.00 18.46 -0.63
N THR A 2 -3.86 17.69 0.44
CA THR A 2 -2.70 16.82 0.66
C THR A 2 -2.96 15.49 -0.06
N SER A 3 -2.16 15.19 -1.08
CA SER A 3 -2.19 13.91 -1.79
C SER A 3 -1.37 12.88 -1.03
N ALA A 4 -2.03 11.97 -0.33
CA ALA A 4 -1.37 10.86 0.35
C ALA A 4 -1.17 9.67 -0.60
N PHE A 5 -0.07 8.94 -0.41
CA PHE A 5 0.30 7.73 -1.16
C PHE A 5 0.42 6.56 -0.21
N ALA A 6 -0.17 5.42 -0.55
CA ALA A 6 -0.05 4.19 0.21
C ALA A 6 0.90 3.24 -0.53
N LEU A 7 1.77 2.59 0.24
CA LEU A 7 2.57 1.46 -0.23
C LEU A 7 1.73 0.20 -0.11
N VAL A 8 1.39 -0.40 -1.25
CA VAL A 8 0.56 -1.60 -1.33
C VAL A 8 1.44 -2.78 -1.70
N MET A 9 1.34 -3.86 -0.93
CA MET A 9 2.06 -5.12 -1.17
C MET A 9 1.06 -6.26 -1.30
N THR A 10 1.30 -7.19 -2.22
CA THR A 10 0.53 -8.42 -2.30
C THR A 10 1.16 -9.48 -1.42
N VAL A 11 0.40 -10.00 -0.45
CA VAL A 11 0.77 -11.14 0.39
C VAL A 11 0.03 -12.39 -0.08
N PHE A 12 0.69 -13.53 0.02
CA PHE A 12 0.06 -14.84 -0.18
C PHE A 12 -0.21 -15.46 1.18
N LEU A 13 -1.49 -15.69 1.47
CA LEU A 13 -1.91 -16.35 2.69
C LEU A 13 -1.69 -17.87 2.58
N ILE A 14 -1.54 -18.51 3.74
CA ILE A 14 -1.45 -19.97 3.84
C ILE A 14 -2.74 -20.68 3.37
N THR A 15 -3.84 -19.96 3.20
CA THR A 15 -5.10 -20.43 2.59
C THR A 15 -5.01 -20.56 1.07
N GLY A 16 -3.93 -20.05 0.45
CA GLY A 16 -3.77 -20.00 -1.01
C GLY A 16 -4.32 -18.74 -1.66
N GLU A 17 -4.95 -17.86 -0.87
CA GLU A 17 -5.47 -16.58 -1.34
C GLU A 17 -4.38 -15.51 -1.34
N SER A 18 -4.38 -14.65 -2.36
CA SER A 18 -3.55 -13.44 -2.38
C SER A 18 -4.36 -12.24 -1.90
N GLN A 19 -3.80 -11.45 -0.99
CA GLN A 19 -4.42 -10.19 -0.55
C GLN A 19 -3.47 -9.02 -0.76
N ASN A 20 -4.04 -7.86 -1.11
CA ASN A 20 -3.30 -6.61 -1.13
C ASN A 20 -3.40 -5.96 0.24
N VAL A 21 -2.26 -5.59 0.83
CA VAL A 21 -2.20 -4.94 2.13
C VAL A 21 -1.47 -3.61 2.02
N ILE A 22 -1.88 -2.62 2.82
CA ILE A 22 -1.16 -1.37 2.96
C ILE A 22 -0.08 -1.56 4.02
N THR A 23 1.17 -1.33 3.65
CA THR A 23 2.30 -1.39 4.60
C THR A 23 2.67 -0.01 5.15
N GLY A 24 2.22 1.07 4.51
CA GLY A 24 2.37 2.43 5.03
C GLY A 24 1.67 3.49 4.18
N ILE A 25 1.39 4.65 4.79
CA ILE A 25 0.83 5.84 4.13
C ILE A 25 1.82 6.99 4.27
N TYR A 26 2.09 7.67 3.16
CA TYR A 26 3.11 8.69 3.00
C TYR A 26 2.54 9.97 2.39
N ALA A 27 3.16 11.11 2.69
CA ALA A 27 2.70 12.42 2.23
C ALA A 27 3.06 12.73 0.76
N SER A 28 4.00 11.99 0.17
CA SER A 28 4.43 12.15 -1.22
C SER A 28 4.75 10.81 -1.88
N LYS A 29 4.83 10.79 -3.21
CA LYS A 29 5.20 9.59 -3.96
C LYS A 29 6.67 9.24 -3.72
N GLU A 30 7.56 10.24 -3.66
CA GLU A 30 8.99 10.02 -3.43
C GLU A 30 9.26 9.37 -2.07
N SER A 31 8.61 9.84 -1.00
CA SER A 31 8.77 9.24 0.34
C SER A 31 8.26 7.81 0.40
N CYS A 32 7.18 7.49 -0.31
CA CYS A 32 6.70 6.12 -0.45
C CYS A 32 7.70 5.22 -1.20
N LEU A 33 8.27 5.69 -2.31
CA LEU A 33 9.24 4.92 -3.10
C LEU A 33 10.54 4.68 -2.31
N GLN A 34 11.01 5.70 -1.61
CA GLN A 34 12.17 5.56 -0.72
C GLN A 34 11.92 4.49 0.34
N ALA A 35 10.78 4.56 1.04
CA ALA A 35 10.43 3.58 2.07
C ALA A 35 10.27 2.16 1.48
N ARG A 36 9.71 2.03 0.27
CA ARG A 36 9.65 0.75 -0.46
C ARG A 36 11.03 0.16 -0.68
N ASP A 37 11.95 0.96 -1.20
CA ASP A 37 13.30 0.52 -1.54
C ASP A 37 14.12 0.21 -0.27
N GLU A 38 13.97 1.01 0.80
CA GLU A 38 14.58 0.77 2.12
C GLU A 38 14.06 -0.52 2.77
N GLN A 39 12.75 -0.75 2.75
CA GLN A 39 12.13 -1.95 3.31
C GLN A 39 12.27 -3.18 2.40
N LYS A 40 12.82 -3.00 1.19
CA LYS A 40 12.95 -4.03 0.14
C LYS A 40 11.63 -4.74 -0.16
N ILE A 41 10.54 -3.98 -0.13
CA ILE A 41 9.20 -4.50 -0.39
C ILE A 41 8.92 -4.45 -1.89
N SER A 42 8.53 -5.57 -2.47
CA SER A 42 7.98 -5.61 -3.83
C SER A 42 6.53 -5.12 -3.83
N GLY A 43 6.36 -3.80 -3.69
CA GLY A 43 5.06 -3.14 -3.63
C GLY A 43 4.96 -1.90 -4.53
N GLU A 44 3.75 -1.38 -4.69
CA GLU A 44 3.46 -0.19 -5.49
C GLU A 44 2.99 0.99 -4.64
N CYS A 45 3.47 2.19 -4.99
CA CYS A 45 3.08 3.44 -4.37
C CYS A 45 1.89 4.05 -5.11
N LEU A 46 0.70 3.88 -4.55
CA LEU A 46 -0.56 4.30 -5.16
C LEU A 46 -1.18 5.46 -4.37
N PRO A 47 -1.81 6.45 -5.04
CA PRO A 47 -2.52 7.50 -4.32
C PRO A 47 -3.69 6.90 -3.52
N VAL A 48 -3.87 7.32 -2.26
CA VAL A 48 -4.84 6.72 -1.31
C VAL A 48 -6.28 6.69 -1.87
N LYS A 49 -6.68 7.72 -2.63
CA LYS A 49 -7.99 7.73 -3.32
C LYS A 49 -8.20 6.55 -4.27
N LYS A 50 -7.13 5.98 -4.82
CA LYS A 50 -7.19 4.79 -5.67
C LYS A 50 -7.13 3.52 -4.84
N VAL A 51 -6.44 3.51 -3.70
CA VAL A 51 -6.25 2.31 -2.87
C VAL A 51 -7.54 1.77 -2.27
N SER A 52 -8.51 2.62 -1.93
CA SER A 52 -9.84 2.16 -1.49
C SER A 52 -10.56 1.26 -2.51
N LEU A 53 -10.26 1.43 -3.81
CA LEU A 53 -10.81 0.57 -4.88
C LEU A 53 -10.12 -0.80 -4.95
N TYR A 54 -8.85 -0.90 -4.54
CA TYR A 54 -8.06 -2.14 -4.59
C TYR A 54 -8.29 -3.04 -3.37
N LEU A 55 -8.76 -2.47 -2.27
CA LEU A 55 -8.96 -3.16 -1.00
C LEU A 55 -10.41 -3.59 -0.76
N ASN A 56 -11.29 -3.59 -1.76
CA ASN A 56 -12.71 -3.96 -1.58
C ASN A 56 -13.38 -3.26 -0.37
N ASN A 57 -13.11 -1.96 -0.16
CA ASN A 57 -13.58 -1.21 1.02
C ASN A 57 -13.04 -1.68 2.39
N GLU A 58 -11.96 -2.46 2.44
CA GLU A 58 -11.31 -2.82 3.70
C GLU A 58 -10.67 -1.61 4.38
N THR A 59 -10.85 -1.55 5.70
CA THR A 59 -10.25 -0.51 6.53
C THR A 59 -8.86 -0.98 6.95
N PRO A 60 -7.79 -0.25 6.61
CA PRO A 60 -6.45 -0.62 7.07
C PRO A 60 -6.41 -0.62 8.60
N ALA A 61 -5.69 -1.60 9.16
CA ALA A 61 -5.44 -1.65 10.58
C ALA A 61 -4.71 -0.35 10.99
N GLY A 62 -5.26 0.33 12.01
CA GLY A 62 -4.78 1.62 12.50
C GLY A 62 -3.39 1.56 13.12
#